data_AF-A0A544VR06-F1
#
_entry.id   AF-A0A544VR06-F1
#
_cell.length_a   1.000
_cell.length_b   1.000
_cell.length_c   1.000
_cell.angle_alpha   90.00
_cell.angle_beta   90.00
_cell.angle_gamma   90.00
#
_symmetry.space_group_name_H-M   'P 1'
#
loop_
_entity.id
_entity.type
_entity.pdbx_description
1 polymer ?
#
loop_
_entity_poly.entity_id
_entity_poly.type
_entity_poly.pdbx_seq_one_letter_code
_entity_poly.pdbx_strand_id
1 'polypeptide(L)'
;MKTDLMNDRVACAHSSRPTAAGDVRVWSTRTSLPRNRRPRAVHVALLAIAVGIGVATAPTAIADEAGYLQRLQSRLAYLTAQQLLTEGYKVCQLTHSGHPSSDAIEMVSKDLAISVPAAVEIIVAAGGELGC
;
A
#
# COMPACT_ATOMS: atom_id res chain seq x y z
N MET A 1 48.57 20.01 3.50
CA MET A 1 48.41 19.71 4.94
C MET A 1 47.41 20.70 5.54
N LYS A 2 46.14 20.32 5.71
CA LYS A 2 45.29 20.78 6.81
C LYS A 2 44.07 19.85 6.89
N THR A 3 43.91 19.30 8.07
CA THR A 3 42.98 18.24 8.50
C THR A 3 41.56 18.76 8.74
N ASP A 4 40.61 17.85 8.50
CA ASP A 4 39.41 17.56 9.29
C ASP A 4 38.42 18.68 9.63
N LEU A 5 37.19 18.58 9.10
CA LEU A 5 35.99 18.89 9.88
C LEU A 5 34.75 18.20 9.27
N MET A 6 34.40 17.07 9.88
CA MET A 6 33.05 16.69 10.31
C MET A 6 31.84 17.51 9.79
N ASN A 7 30.89 16.74 9.27
CA ASN A 7 29.50 16.73 9.72
C ASN A 7 28.55 17.88 9.31
N ASP A 8 27.34 17.46 8.96
CA ASP A 8 26.11 18.24 8.95
C ASP A 8 25.88 19.17 7.75
N ARG A 9 25.16 18.64 6.74
CA ARG A 9 24.01 19.32 6.12
C ARG A 9 23.18 18.34 5.29
N VAL A 10 22.44 17.52 6.02
CA VAL A 10 21.04 17.27 5.68
C VAL A 10 20.35 18.63 5.70
N ALA A 11 19.95 19.14 4.54
CA ALA A 11 18.87 20.12 4.42
C ALA A 11 18.45 20.20 2.95
N CYS A 12 17.37 19.49 2.66
CA CYS A 12 16.63 19.54 1.41
C CYS A 12 16.39 21.00 1.00
N ALA A 13 17.00 21.40 -0.11
CA ALA A 13 16.70 22.65 -0.77
C ALA A 13 15.40 22.49 -1.57
N HIS A 14 14.36 23.20 -1.12
CA HIS A 14 13.45 24.00 -1.94
C HIS A 14 12.94 23.41 -3.27
N SER A 15 11.66 23.05 -3.30
CA SER A 15 10.75 23.67 -4.27
C SER A 15 9.31 23.64 -3.75
N SER A 16 8.80 24.81 -3.39
CA SER A 16 7.46 25.04 -2.88
C SER A 16 6.52 25.52 -3.98
N ARG A 17 5.25 25.08 -3.88
CA ARG A 17 3.99 25.60 -4.45
C ARG A 17 3.51 24.95 -5.76
N PRO A 18 2.23 24.56 -5.77
CA PRO A 18 1.20 25.55 -6.09
C PRO A 18 0.11 25.73 -5.01
N THR A 19 -0.37 26.96 -5.00
CA THR A 19 -1.52 27.53 -4.29
C THR A 19 -2.82 26.95 -4.86
N ALA A 20 -3.68 26.39 -4.02
CA ALA A 20 -5.14 26.49 -4.19
C ALA A 20 -5.86 26.00 -2.93
N ALA A 21 -6.50 26.97 -2.26
CA ALA A 21 -7.70 26.89 -1.46
C ALA A 21 -8.28 25.48 -1.17
N GLY A 22 -8.28 25.11 0.10
CA GLY A 22 -9.04 23.99 0.64
C GLY A 22 -9.06 24.04 2.15
N ASP A 23 -9.96 24.85 2.69
CA ASP A 23 -10.22 25.06 4.12
C ASP A 23 -10.59 23.72 4.79
N VAL A 24 -9.63 22.99 5.37
CA VAL A 24 -9.96 21.81 6.19
C VAL A 24 -10.27 22.29 7.61
N ARG A 25 -11.50 22.80 7.75
CA ARG A 25 -12.08 23.19 9.03
C ARG A 25 -12.47 21.93 9.82
N VAL A 26 -11.52 21.34 10.55
CA VAL A 26 -11.82 20.40 11.63
C VAL A 26 -11.92 21.21 12.92
N TRP A 27 -13.15 21.54 13.36
CA TRP A 27 -13.47 21.67 14.77
C TRP A 27 -14.98 21.63 15.01
N SER A 28 -15.42 20.51 15.60
CA SER A 28 -16.44 20.43 16.65
C SER A 28 -17.76 21.18 16.43
N THR A 29 -18.78 20.44 15.98
CA THR A 29 -20.15 20.72 16.39
C THR A 29 -20.68 19.53 17.18
N ARG A 30 -20.53 19.67 18.50
CA ARG A 30 -21.27 18.91 19.50
C ARG A 30 -22.74 19.32 19.39
N THR A 31 -23.49 18.71 18.48
CA THR A 31 -24.95 18.80 18.49
C THR A 31 -25.52 17.68 19.33
N SER A 32 -25.84 18.06 20.56
CA SER A 32 -26.76 17.38 21.46
C SER A 32 -28.06 17.02 20.71
N LEU A 33 -28.36 15.74 20.58
CA LEU A 33 -29.73 15.30 20.26
C LEU A 33 -30.35 14.67 21.51
N PRO A 34 -31.44 15.24 22.08
CA PRO A 34 -32.29 14.50 22.99
C PRO A 34 -33.08 13.48 22.16
N ARG A 35 -32.62 12.22 22.14
CA ARG A 35 -33.33 11.14 21.44
C ARG A 35 -34.41 10.54 22.34
N ASN A 36 -35.48 11.29 22.59
CA ASN A 36 -36.71 10.74 23.14
C ASN A 36 -37.76 10.54 22.02
N ARG A 37 -37.83 9.32 21.50
CA ARG A 37 -39.04 8.71 20.92
C ARG A 37 -38.98 7.20 21.15
N ARG A 38 -39.60 6.75 22.25
CA ARG A 38 -40.22 5.43 22.34
C ARG A 38 -41.70 5.56 21.91
N PRO A 39 -42.47 4.47 21.73
CA PRO A 39 -42.15 3.17 21.13
C PRO A 39 -43.23 2.75 20.10
N ARG A 40 -42.86 2.03 19.04
CA ARG A 40 -43.76 1.00 18.50
C ARG A 40 -42.96 -0.27 18.33
N ALA A 41 -43.37 -1.25 19.14
CA ALA A 41 -42.86 -2.59 19.15
C ALA A 41 -42.99 -3.20 17.76
N VAL A 42 -41.86 -3.64 17.20
CA VAL A 42 -41.84 -4.72 16.24
C VAL A 42 -40.75 -5.66 16.73
N HIS A 43 -41.17 -6.72 17.40
CA HIS A 43 -40.30 -7.82 17.77
C HIS A 43 -39.84 -8.53 16.50
N VAL A 44 -38.59 -8.35 16.13
CA VAL A 44 -37.88 -9.29 15.26
C VAL A 44 -36.55 -9.60 15.93
N ALA A 45 -36.51 -10.75 16.59
CA ALA A 45 -35.27 -11.37 17.00
C ALA A 45 -34.55 -11.85 15.75
N LEU A 46 -33.49 -11.16 15.35
CA LEU A 46 -32.52 -11.65 14.36
C LEU A 46 -31.12 -11.36 14.89
N LEU A 47 -30.50 -12.41 15.41
CA LEU A 47 -29.09 -12.48 15.73
C LEU A 47 -28.31 -12.50 14.41
N ALA A 48 -27.78 -11.35 14.00
CA ALA A 48 -26.75 -11.27 12.97
C ALA A 48 -25.73 -10.21 13.40
N ILE A 49 -24.61 -10.66 13.97
CA ILE A 49 -23.43 -9.83 14.18
C ILE A 49 -22.82 -9.61 12.79
N ALA A 50 -23.26 -8.57 12.09
CA ALA A 50 -22.60 -8.09 10.89
C ALA A 50 -21.44 -7.18 11.31
N VAL A 51 -20.27 -7.77 11.56
CA VAL A 51 -19.01 -7.01 11.56
C VAL A 51 -18.69 -6.71 10.10
N GLY A 52 -19.28 -5.65 9.58
CA GLY A 52 -18.85 -5.03 8.34
C GLY A 52 -17.62 -4.18 8.63
N ILE A 53 -16.43 -4.77 8.57
CA ILE A 53 -15.21 -3.98 8.40
C ILE A 53 -15.27 -3.48 6.96
N GLY A 54 -15.67 -2.23 6.78
CA GLY A 54 -15.51 -1.54 5.52
C GLY A 54 -14.01 -1.48 5.23
N VAL A 55 -13.51 -2.43 4.45
CA VAL A 55 -12.20 -2.30 3.83
C VAL A 55 -12.39 -1.19 2.81
N ALA A 56 -11.89 0.00 3.12
CA ALA A 56 -11.75 1.04 2.12
C ALA A 56 -10.78 0.50 1.07
N THR A 57 -11.31 -0.10 0.00
CA THR A 57 -10.49 -0.48 -1.16
C THR A 57 -10.01 0.83 -1.76
N ALA A 58 -8.79 1.22 -1.42
CA ALA A 58 -8.08 2.25 -2.16
C ALA A 58 -8.19 1.91 -3.65
N PRO A 59 -8.40 2.90 -4.53
CA PRO A 59 -8.49 2.65 -5.95
C PRO A 59 -7.18 1.98 -6.36
N THR A 60 -7.25 0.68 -6.65
CA THR A 60 -6.14 0.00 -7.29
C THR A 60 -6.00 0.68 -8.63
N ALA A 61 -4.85 1.34 -8.87
CA ALA A 61 -4.37 1.53 -10.23
C ALA A 61 -4.56 0.18 -10.94
N ILE A 62 -5.06 0.18 -12.18
CA ILE A 62 -5.46 -1.03 -12.90
C ILE A 62 -4.28 -2.01 -12.86
N ALA A 63 -4.32 -2.96 -11.93
CA ALA A 63 -3.26 -3.92 -11.71
C ALA A 63 -3.52 -5.06 -12.68
N ASP A 64 -2.64 -5.22 -13.67
CA ASP A 64 -2.72 -6.30 -14.63
C ASP A 64 -2.09 -7.56 -14.04
N GLU A 65 -2.84 -8.21 -13.13
CA GLU A 65 -2.41 -9.46 -12.48
C GLU A 65 -2.13 -10.56 -13.50
N ALA A 66 -2.89 -10.59 -14.60
CA ALA A 66 -2.75 -11.58 -15.65
C ALA A 66 -1.41 -11.42 -16.41
N GLY A 67 -1.06 -10.20 -16.82
CA GLY A 67 0.21 -9.88 -17.48
C GLY A 67 1.41 -10.08 -16.56
N TYR A 68 1.28 -9.66 -15.30
CA TYR A 68 2.26 -9.94 -14.24
C TYR A 68 2.55 -11.44 -14.11
N LEU A 69 1.51 -12.26 -13.98
CA LEU A 69 1.64 -13.71 -13.87
C LEU A 69 2.13 -14.36 -15.16
N GLN A 70 1.71 -13.88 -16.32
CA GLN A 70 2.14 -14.41 -17.62
C GLN A 70 3.64 -14.20 -17.84
N ARG A 71 4.16 -13.03 -17.47
CA ARG A 71 5.59 -12.70 -17.50
C ARG A 71 6.39 -13.60 -16.58
N LEU A 72 5.95 -13.75 -15.33
CA LEU A 72 6.70 -14.45 -14.30
C LEU A 72 6.62 -15.97 -14.42
N GLN A 73 5.46 -16.55 -14.76
CA GLN A 73 5.33 -18.00 -14.93
C GLN A 73 6.21 -18.54 -16.06
N SER A 74 6.55 -17.73 -17.07
CA SER A 74 7.51 -18.12 -18.12
C SER A 74 8.94 -18.33 -17.59
N ARG A 75 9.32 -17.68 -16.49
CA ARG A 75 10.68 -17.69 -15.92
C ARG A 75 10.75 -18.41 -14.57
N LEU A 76 9.65 -18.39 -13.82
CA LEU A 76 9.51 -18.80 -12.43
C LEU A 76 8.39 -19.84 -12.30
N ALA A 77 8.31 -20.79 -13.23
CA ALA A 77 7.26 -21.82 -13.26
C ALA A 77 7.21 -22.71 -11.99
N TYR A 78 8.27 -22.69 -11.18
CA TYR A 78 8.34 -23.41 -9.91
C TYR A 78 7.63 -22.67 -8.76
N LEU A 79 7.24 -21.41 -8.94
CA LEU A 79 6.48 -20.62 -7.99
C LEU A 79 4.99 -20.62 -8.33
N THR A 80 4.16 -20.59 -7.30
CA THR A 80 2.70 -20.52 -7.49
C THR A 80 2.28 -19.09 -7.82
N ALA A 81 1.19 -18.96 -8.59
CA ALA A 81 0.61 -17.65 -8.92
C ALA A 81 0.30 -16.81 -7.67
N GLN A 82 -0.19 -17.46 -6.61
CA GLN A 82 -0.51 -16.79 -5.35
C GLN A 82 0.73 -16.25 -4.64
N GLN A 83 1.84 -16.99 -4.63
CA GLN A 83 3.11 -16.49 -4.08
C GLN A 83 3.60 -15.29 -4.87
N LEU A 84 3.59 -15.38 -6.21
CA LEU A 84 4.01 -14.28 -7.06
C LEU A 84 3.17 -13.02 -6.82
N LEU A 85 1.83 -13.13 -6.78
CA LEU A 85 0.96 -11.98 -6.54
C LEU A 85 1.16 -11.40 -5.13
N THR A 86 1.27 -12.26 -4.12
CA THR A 86 1.49 -11.82 -2.73
C THR A 86 2.75 -10.98 -2.62
N GLU A 87 3.86 -11.44 -3.22
CA GLU A 87 5.10 -10.67 -3.22
C GLU A 87 5.01 -9.40 -4.06
N GLY A 88 4.42 -9.47 -5.25
CA GLY A 88 4.22 -8.29 -6.10
C GLY A 88 3.46 -7.17 -5.36
N TYR A 89 2.42 -7.53 -4.62
CA TYR A 89 1.68 -6.58 -3.78
C TYR A 89 2.49 -6.06 -2.59
N LYS A 90 3.34 -6.88 -1.97
CA LYS A 90 4.26 -6.40 -0.92
C LYS A 90 5.27 -5.40 -1.48
N VAL A 91 5.83 -5.66 -2.67
CA VAL A 91 6.71 -4.72 -3.38
C VAL A 91 5.98 -3.39 -3.58
N CYS A 92 4.77 -3.42 -4.14
CA CYS A 92 4.00 -2.20 -4.36
C CYS A 92 3.70 -1.44 -3.06
N GLN A 93 3.35 -2.14 -1.97
CA GLN A 93 3.15 -1.49 -0.67
C GLN A 93 4.43 -0.84 -0.14
N LEU A 94 5.57 -1.49 -0.33
CA LEU A 94 6.86 -0.96 0.09
C LEU A 94 7.23 0.29 -0.69
N THR A 95 7.06 0.26 -2.02
CA THR A 95 7.24 1.42 -2.90
C THR A 95 6.29 2.56 -2.54
N HIS A 96 5.02 2.28 -2.28
CA HIS A 96 4.03 3.29 -1.87
C HIS A 96 4.35 3.90 -0.50
N SER A 97 5.06 3.17 0.35
CA SER A 97 5.56 3.65 1.64
C SER A 97 6.82 4.53 1.52
N GLY A 98 7.32 4.75 0.30
CA GLY A 98 8.49 5.57 0.01
C GLY A 98 9.83 4.83 0.14
N HIS A 99 9.81 3.51 0.29
CA HIS A 99 11.04 2.71 0.30
C HIS A 99 11.56 2.43 -1.11
N PRO A 100 12.88 2.38 -1.32
CA PRO A 100 13.46 2.04 -2.60
C PRO A 100 13.25 0.57 -2.95
N SER A 101 13.20 0.26 -4.25
CA SER A 101 13.08 -1.11 -4.76
C SER A 101 14.19 -2.06 -4.30
N SER A 102 15.37 -1.54 -3.92
CA SER A 102 16.46 -2.34 -3.36
C SER A 102 16.10 -3.06 -2.06
N ASP A 103 15.28 -2.43 -1.22
CA ASP A 103 14.79 -3.02 0.04
C ASP A 103 13.86 -4.21 -0.26
N ALA A 104 13.14 -4.15 -1.38
CA ALA A 104 12.27 -5.23 -1.82
C ALA A 104 13.04 -6.47 -2.31
N ILE A 105 14.29 -6.32 -2.77
CA ILE A 105 15.11 -7.45 -3.24
C ILE A 105 15.38 -8.42 -2.09
N GLU A 106 15.82 -7.91 -0.94
CA GLU A 106 16.09 -8.75 0.23
C GLU A 106 14.79 -9.40 0.74
N MET A 107 13.68 -8.66 0.77
CA MET A 107 12.37 -9.18 1.17
C MET A 107 11.93 -10.36 0.29
N VAL A 108 11.83 -10.14 -1.02
CA VAL A 108 11.31 -11.15 -1.96
C VAL A 108 12.23 -12.37 -2.04
N SER A 109 13.55 -12.16 -2.04
CA SER A 109 14.50 -13.28 -2.05
C SER A 109 14.39 -14.16 -0.81
N LYS A 110 14.17 -13.57 0.37
CA LYS A 110 13.98 -14.31 1.63
C LYS A 110 12.62 -14.98 1.72
N ASP A 111 11.56 -14.29 1.32
CA ASP A 111 10.18 -14.78 1.41
C ASP A 111 9.92 -15.97 0.47
N LEU A 112 10.53 -15.95 -0.72
CA LEU A 112 10.39 -17.02 -1.72
C LEU A 112 11.58 -17.98 -1.79
N ALA A 113 12.63 -17.76 -1.00
CA ALA A 113 13.89 -18.52 -1.05
C ALA A 113 14.48 -18.63 -2.47
N ILE A 114 14.46 -17.53 -3.21
CA ILE A 114 14.92 -17.44 -4.61
C ILE A 114 16.22 -16.63 -4.75
N SER A 115 16.87 -16.79 -5.90
CA SER A 115 18.04 -15.98 -6.24
C SER A 115 17.68 -14.51 -6.44
N VAL A 116 18.60 -13.61 -6.09
CA VAL A 116 18.51 -12.16 -6.32
C VAL A 116 18.03 -11.79 -7.73
N PRO A 117 18.59 -12.34 -8.84
CA PRO A 117 18.10 -12.00 -10.18
C PRO A 117 16.61 -12.37 -10.40
N ALA A 118 16.13 -13.46 -9.80
CA ALA A 118 14.71 -13.81 -9.86
C ALA A 118 13.83 -12.84 -9.06
N ALA A 119 14.32 -12.35 -7.92
CA ALA A 119 13.62 -11.33 -7.13
C ALA A 119 13.53 -9.99 -7.89
N VAL A 120 14.58 -9.60 -8.61
CA VAL A 120 14.57 -8.38 -9.45
C VAL A 120 13.51 -8.46 -10.54
N GLU A 121 13.35 -9.61 -11.20
CA GLU A 121 12.30 -9.80 -12.21
C GLU A 121 10.90 -9.61 -11.64
N ILE A 122 10.65 -10.13 -10.42
CA ILE A 122 9.38 -9.93 -9.69
C ILE A 122 9.13 -8.45 -9.43
N ILE A 123 10.14 -7.71 -8.97
CA ILE A 123 10.03 -6.29 -8.62
C ILE A 123 9.76 -5.43 -9.86
N VAL A 124 10.47 -5.69 -10.97
CA VAL A 124 10.28 -4.95 -12.22
C VAL A 124 8.91 -5.25 -12.82
N ALA A 125 8.47 -6.51 -12.80
CA ALA A 125 7.14 -6.89 -13.27
C ALA A 125 6.04 -6.27 -12.39
N ALA A 126 6.24 -6.21 -11.06
CA ALA A 126 5.29 -5.59 -10.16
C ALA A 126 5.11 -4.09 -10.47
N GLY A 127 6.21 -3.36 -10.66
CA GLY A 127 6.10 -1.94 -11.03
C GLY A 127 5.44 -1.73 -12.39
N GLY A 128 5.83 -2.51 -13.39
CA GLY A 128 5.30 -2.38 -14.75
C GLY A 128 3.82 -2.79 -14.90
N GLU A 129 3.43 -3.94 -14.34
CA GLU A 129 2.13 -4.56 -14.59
C GLU A 129 1.12 -4.28 -13.47
N LEU A 130 1.56 -4.21 -12.20
CA LEU A 130 0.67 -3.90 -11.06
C LEU A 130 0.54 -2.40 -10.80
N GLY A 131 1.34 -1.56 -11.47
CA GLY A 131 1.18 -0.10 -11.46
C GLY A 131 1.71 0.58 -10.20
N CYS A 132 2.81 0.06 -9.67
CA CYS A 132 3.63 0.71 -8.64
C CYS A 132 4.99 1.16 -9.22
#